data_AF-A0A1Y2SDI2-F1
#
_entry.id   AF-A0A1Y2SDI2-F1
#
_cell.length_a   1.000
_cell.length_b   1.000
_cell.length_c   1.000
_cell.angle_alpha   90.00
_cell.angle_beta   90.00
_cell.angle_gamma   90.00
#
_symmetry.space_group_name_H-M   'P 1'
#
loop_
_entity.id
_entity.type
_entity.pdbx_description
1 polymer ?
#
loop_
_entity_poly.entity_id
_entity_poly.type
_entity_poly.pdbx_seq_one_letter_code
_entity_poly.pdbx_strand_id
1 'polypeptide(L)' 'MNIAPIGVLALQYCHKQLPLAVLQSRAGFYIGTMEAGVPCSRESTEYFASRAQAELALKQGRWTQRQSA' A
#
# COMPACT_ATOMS: atom_id res chain seq x y z
N MET A 1 6.89 -6.20 19.39
CA MET A 1 6.89 -4.99 18.55
C MET A 1 6.19 -5.34 17.25
N ASN A 2 5.03 -4.75 16.96
CA ASN A 2 4.34 -5.00 15.68
C ASN A 2 4.99 -4.10 14.63
N ILE A 3 5.98 -4.62 13.90
CA ILE A 3 6.60 -3.89 12.79
C ILE A 3 5.56 -3.87 11.67
N ALA A 4 5.06 -2.69 11.32
CA ALA A 4 4.19 -2.56 10.15
C ALA A 4 4.99 -2.96 8.89
N PRO A 5 4.40 -3.76 7.98
CA PRO A 5 5.08 -4.09 6.73
C PRO A 5 5.42 -2.80 5.97
N ILE A 6 6.58 -2.78 5.30
CA ILE A 6 7.06 -1.63 4.53
C ILE A 6 6.76 -1.79 3.03
N GLY A 7 6.63 -0.68 2.31
CA GLY A 7 6.46 -0.70 0.86
C GLY A 7 7.72 -1.10 0.11
N VAL A 8 7.61 -2.11 -0.75
CA VAL A 8 8.71 -2.60 -1.58
C VAL A 8 9.05 -1.59 -2.67
N LEU A 9 8.04 -1.05 -3.36
CA LEU A 9 8.24 -0.07 -4.43
C LEU A 9 8.68 1.28 -3.87
N ALA A 10 8.19 1.68 -2.70
CA ALA A 10 8.69 2.86 -1.98
C ALA A 10 10.18 2.76 -1.67
N LEU A 11 10.64 1.58 -1.23
CA LEU A 11 12.06 1.34 -0.97
C LEU A 11 12.87 1.30 -2.27
N GLN A 12 12.37 0.61 -3.29
CA GLN A 12 13.09 0.40 -4.54
C GLN A 12 13.23 1.69 -5.38
N TYR A 13 12.16 2.46 -5.51
CA TYR A 13 12.12 3.62 -6.43
C TYR A 13 12.24 4.95 -5.73
N CYS A 14 11.77 5.05 -4.49
CA CYS A 14 11.80 6.30 -3.74
C CYS A 14 12.91 6.31 -2.67
N HIS A 15 13.60 5.18 -2.48
CA HIS A 15 14.63 4.96 -1.45
C HIS A 15 14.14 5.29 -0.04
N LYS A 16 12.86 5.01 0.23
CA LYS A 16 12.19 5.34 1.49
C LYS A 16 11.58 4.11 2.15
N GLN A 17 11.85 3.93 3.43
CA GLN A 17 11.22 2.90 4.26
C GLN A 17 9.91 3.44 4.84
N LEU A 18 8.85 3.35 4.05
CA LEU A 18 7.52 3.81 4.45
C LEU A 18 6.62 2.62 4.80
N PRO A 19 5.83 2.72 5.89
CA PRO A 19 4.88 1.68 6.25
C PRO A 19 3.76 1.58 5.20
N LEU A 20 3.25 0.37 5.00
CA LEU A 20 2.06 0.13 4.20
C LEU A 20 0.84 0.75 4.86
N ALA A 21 0.05 1.45 4.06
CA ALA A 21 -1.20 2.08 4.45
C ALA A 21 -2.25 1.89 3.37
N VAL A 22 -3.52 1.98 3.77
CA VAL A 22 -4.64 2.03 2.83
C VAL A 22 -4.81 3.45 2.32
N LEU A 23 -4.80 3.58 1.00
CA LEU A 23 -4.94 4.83 0.26
C LEU A 23 -6.17 4.76 -0.65
N GLN A 24 -6.61 5.92 -1.14
CA GLN A 24 -7.78 6.05 -2.00
C GLN A 24 -7.42 6.77 -3.29
N SER A 25 -7.98 6.29 -4.39
CA SER A 25 -7.93 6.94 -5.70
C SER A 25 -9.32 6.92 -6.34
N ARG A 26 -9.45 7.51 -7.54
CA ARG A 26 -10.68 7.41 -8.34
C ARG A 26 -11.06 5.96 -8.71
N ALA A 27 -10.09 5.06 -8.78
CA ALA A 27 -10.32 3.65 -9.11
C ALA A 27 -10.73 2.79 -7.90
N GLY A 28 -10.74 3.36 -6.68
CA GLY A 28 -11.03 2.66 -5.44
C GLY A 28 -9.91 2.77 -4.41
N PHE A 29 -9.95 1.91 -3.40
CA PHE A 29 -8.95 1.84 -2.34
C PHE A 29 -7.82 0.90 -2.72
N TYR A 30 -6.61 1.13 -2.23
CA TYR A 30 -5.46 0.29 -2.53
C TYR A 30 -4.46 0.32 -1.37
N ILE A 31 -3.53 -0.62 -1.35
CA ILE A 31 -2.45 -0.65 -0.38
C ILE A 31 -1.25 0.04 -1.02
N GLY A 32 -0.66 1.00 -0.31
CA GLY A 32 0.47 1.76 -0.79
C GLY A 32 1.25 2.38 0.35
N THR A 33 2.06 3.37 0.04
CA THR A 33 2.79 4.15 1.04
C THR A 33 2.47 5.63 0.89
N MET A 34 2.57 6.36 2.00
CA MET A 34 2.32 7.79 2.04
C MET A 34 3.42 8.48 2.84
N GLU A 35 3.81 9.64 2.37
CA GLU A 35 4.74 10.51 3.08
C GLU A 35 4.19 11.93 3.05
N ALA A 36 4.19 12.61 4.21
CA ALA A 36 3.71 14.00 4.32
C ALA A 36 2.31 14.26 3.72
N GLY A 37 1.41 13.27 3.78
CA GLY A 37 0.05 13.38 3.23
C GLY A 37 -0.06 13.16 1.72
N VAL A 38 1.05 12.83 1.05
CA VAL A 38 1.10 12.56 -0.40
C VAL A 38 1.35 11.06 -0.63
N PRO A 39 0.57 10.40 -1.51
CA PRO A 39 0.86 9.03 -1.94
C PRO A 39 2.25 8.94 -2.56
N CYS A 40 3.09 8.07 -2.02
CA CYS A 40 4.47 7.86 -2.48
C CYS A 40 4.54 6.69 -3.49
N SER A 41 3.90 5.56 -3.16
CA SER A 41 3.83 4.39 -4.04
C SER A 41 2.49 3.67 -3.92
N ARG A 42 2.10 2.94 -4.98
CA ARG A 42 1.04 1.93 -4.93
C ARG A 42 1.69 0.55 -4.89
N GLU A 43 1.48 -0.16 -3.80
CA GLU A 43 2.11 -1.44 -3.50
C GLU A 43 1.21 -2.62 -3.87
N SER A 44 -0.12 -2.50 -3.78
CA SER A 44 -1.04 -3.55 -4.27
C SER A 44 -1.29 -3.49 -5.77
N THR A 45 -1.49 -4.66 -6.38
CA THR A 45 -2.04 -4.76 -7.73
C THR A 45 -3.54 -4.46 -7.71
N GLU A 46 -4.24 -4.89 -6.66
CA GLU A 46 -5.68 -4.77 -6.51
C GLU A 46 -6.11 -3.35 -6.15
N TYR A 47 -7.32 -3.03 -6.62
CA TYR A 47 -8.17 -2.02 -6.02
C TYR A 47 -9.31 -2.70 -5.26
N PHE A 48 -9.63 -2.18 -4.08
CA PHE A 48 -10.69 -2.64 -3.21
C PHE A 48 -11.88 -1.69 -3.27
N ALA A 49 -13.09 -2.23 -3.13
CA ALA A 49 -14.33 -1.47 -3.19
C ALA A 49 -14.52 -0.54 -1.98
N SER A 50 -13.92 -0.86 -0.84
CA SER A 50 -14.01 -0.05 0.38
C SER A 50 -12.71 -0.04 1.18
N ARG A 51 -12.55 0.99 2.02
CA ARG A 51 -11.43 1.11 2.94
C ARG A 51 -11.31 -0.11 3.86
N ALA A 52 -12.43 -0.56 4.42
CA ALA A 52 -12.47 -1.72 5.32
C ALA A 52 -11.98 -3.01 4.64
N GLN A 53 -12.31 -3.21 3.35
CA GLN A 53 -11.81 -4.37 2.60
C GLN A 53 -10.28 -4.29 2.40
N ALA A 54 -9.75 -3.11 2.05
CA ALA A 54 -8.32 -2.91 1.92
C ALA A 54 -7.57 -3.08 3.25
N GLU A 55 -8.14 -2.59 4.36
CA GLU A 55 -7.55 -2.74 5.70
C GLU A 55 -7.54 -4.20 6.14
N LEU A 56 -8.63 -4.93 5.87
CA LEU A 56 -8.71 -6.37 6.13
C LEU A 56 -7.69 -7.14 5.29
N ALA A 57 -7.58 -6.82 3.99
CA ALA A 57 -6.61 -7.42 3.10
C ALA A 57 -5.18 -7.18 3.58
N LEU A 58 -4.84 -5.94 3.94
CA LEU A 58 -3.53 -5.58 4.49
C LEU A 58 -3.22 -6.36 5.79
N LYS A 59 -4.18 -6.41 6.72
CA LYS A 59 -4.02 -7.12 7.99
C LYS A 59 -3.87 -8.63 7.81
N GLN A 60 -4.59 -9.22 6.85
CA GLN A 60 -4.57 -10.67 6.59
C GLN A 60 -3.48 -11.09 5.60
N GLY A 61 -2.75 -10.14 4.99
CA GLY A 61 -1.83 -10.43 3.88
C GLY A 61 -2.53 -10.95 2.62
N ARG A 62 -3.82 -10.65 2.45
CA ARG A 62 -4.66 -11.10 1.30
C ARG A 62 -4.68 -10.05 0.18
N TRP A 63 -3.51 -9.71 -0.32
CA TRP A 63 -3.30 -8.80 -1.44
C TRP A 63 -2.00 -9.19 -2.15
N THR A 64 -1.83 -8.76 -3.39
CA THR A 64 -0.63 -9.09 -4.18
C THR A 64 0.25 -7.88 -4.36
N GLN A 65 1.55 -8.06 -4.11
CA GLN A 65 2.55 -7.04 -4.39
C GLN A 65 2.57 -6.75 -5.88
N ARG A 66 2.34 -5.48 -6.23
CA ARG A 66 2.53 -4.97 -7.57
C ARG A 66 4.00 -5.09 -7.93
N GLN A 67 4.28 -5.81 -9.01
CA GLN A 67 5.61 -5.87 -9.60
C GLN A 67 5.87 -4.58 -10.37
N SER A 68 7.11 -4.12 -10.34
CA SER A 68 7.58 -3.15 -11.31
C SER A 68 7.61 -3.78 -12.70
N ALA A 69 7.07 -3.06 -13.68
CA ALA A 69 7.21 -3.40 -15.09
C ALA A 69 8.57 -2.94 -15.62
#